data_AF-A0A515KRU9-F1
#
_entry.id   AF-A0A515KRU9-F1
#
_cell.length_a   1.000
_cell.length_b   1.000
_cell.length_c   1.000
_cell.angle_alpha   90.00
_cell.angle_beta   90.00
_cell.angle_gamma   90.00
#
_symmetry.space_group_name_H-M   'P 1'
#
loop_
_entity.id
_entity.type
_entity.pdbx_description
1 polymer ?
#
loop_
_entity_poly.entity_id
_entity_poly.type
_entity_poly.pdbx_seq_one_letter_code
_entity_poly.pdbx_strand_id
1 'polypeptide(L)'
;MSDTPRIAALIYDESQDPDALLRGFAADLNGRGMRAVGLVQLGDPLADPPQLSALLLHSNETMRLFQDLGRGSTGCKLDVGQLLAAGTLVAKAIDDGADLVIINRFGRQEIEGKGLSYLIERALSAEIPVVIAVPDARLAAWKMFSDGMAVQLTCDRPALDGWWSTVAADAEPALSA
;
A
#
# COMPACT_ATOMS: atom_id res chain seq x y z
N MET A 1 -24.97 13.68 2.18
CA MET A 1 -24.10 12.61 2.69
C MET A 1 -22.85 12.70 1.85
N SER A 2 -21.78 13.27 2.40
CA SER A 2 -20.53 13.41 1.65
C SER A 2 -19.86 12.04 1.66
N ASP A 3 -19.77 11.42 0.48
CA ASP A 3 -19.01 10.19 0.30
C ASP A 3 -17.54 10.51 0.61
N THR A 4 -17.05 10.09 1.77
CA THR A 4 -15.65 10.31 2.12
C THR A 4 -14.81 9.41 1.24
N PRO A 5 -13.85 9.94 0.46
CA PRO A 5 -13.07 9.12 -0.46
C PRO A 5 -12.34 8.02 0.32
N ARG A 6 -12.75 6.77 0.05
CA ARG A 6 -12.18 5.57 0.66
C ARG A 6 -10.78 5.25 0.14
N ILE A 7 -10.29 6.00 -0.85
CA ILE A 7 -8.92 5.87 -1.36
C ILE A 7 -8.11 7.11 -0.96
N ALA A 8 -6.98 6.89 -0.30
CA ALA A 8 -5.96 7.88 -0.05
C ALA A 8 -4.67 7.58 -0.83
N ALA A 9 -4.13 8.61 -1.48
CA ALA A 9 -2.81 8.58 -2.09
C ALA A 9 -1.84 9.36 -1.21
N LEU A 10 -0.91 8.65 -0.58
CA LEU A 10 0.17 9.22 0.22
C LEU A 10 1.29 9.69 -0.72
N ILE A 11 1.38 10.99 -0.95
CA ILE A 11 2.32 11.60 -1.89
C ILE A 11 3.65 11.83 -1.20
N TYR A 12 4.71 11.26 -1.76
CA TYR A 12 6.06 11.33 -1.21
C TYR A 12 7.10 11.71 -2.25
N ASP A 13 8.17 12.39 -1.81
CA ASP A 13 9.37 12.67 -2.61
C ASP A 13 10.54 11.74 -2.22
N GLU A 14 11.69 11.88 -2.90
CA GLU A 14 12.87 11.03 -2.69
C GLU A 14 13.53 11.15 -1.30
N SER A 15 13.22 12.20 -0.54
CA SER A 15 13.73 12.41 0.83
C SER A 15 12.88 11.71 1.90
N GLN A 16 11.71 11.19 1.53
CA GLN A 16 10.73 10.62 2.44
C GLN A 16 10.70 9.09 2.35
N ASP A 17 10.43 8.45 3.49
CA ASP A 17 10.26 7.01 3.62
C ASP A 17 8.77 6.67 3.89
N PRO A 18 7.94 6.52 2.83
CA PRO A 18 6.53 6.17 3.00
C PRO A 18 6.35 4.76 3.56
N ASP A 19 7.31 3.85 3.31
CA ASP A 19 7.29 2.47 3.79
C ASP A 19 7.40 2.42 5.32
N ALA A 20 8.31 3.19 5.90
CA ALA A 20 8.42 3.32 7.36
C ALA A 20 7.18 3.96 7.99
N LEU A 21 6.64 5.02 7.38
CA LEU A 21 5.45 5.71 7.86
C LEU A 21 4.22 4.79 7.86
N LEU A 22 3.95 4.13 6.73
CA LEU A 22 2.81 3.21 6.58
C LEU A 22 2.93 1.99 7.49
N ARG A 23 4.14 1.46 7.66
CA ARG A 23 4.39 0.36 8.60
C ARG A 23 4.09 0.76 10.05
N GLY A 24 4.56 1.93 10.49
CA GLY A 24 4.30 2.45 11.83
C GLY A 24 2.81 2.68 12.06
N PHE A 25 2.14 3.26 11.07
CA PHE A 25 0.69 3.47 11.10
C PHE A 25 -0.09 2.15 11.20
N ALA A 26 0.25 1.15 10.39
CA ALA A 26 -0.37 -0.18 10.45
C ALA A 26 -0.16 -0.86 11.81
N ALA A 27 1.05 -0.76 12.37
CA ALA A 27 1.35 -1.31 13.68
C ALA A 27 0.51 -0.66 14.80
N ASP A 28 0.33 0.65 14.75
CA ASP A 28 -0.50 1.38 15.72
C ASP A 28 -1.98 1.00 15.60
N LEU A 29 -2.51 0.85 14.38
CA LEU A 29 -3.88 0.39 14.16
C LEU A 29 -4.07 -1.04 14.66
N ASN A 30 -3.15 -1.95 14.34
CA ASN A 30 -3.19 -3.33 14.80
C ASN A 30 -3.09 -3.43 16.34
N GLY A 31 -2.27 -2.59 16.96
CA GLY A 31 -2.17 -2.48 18.42
C GLY A 31 -3.46 -1.98 19.10
N ARG A 32 -4.33 -1.29 18.35
CA ARG A 32 -5.66 -0.84 18.79
C ARG A 32 -6.78 -1.85 18.51
N GLY A 33 -6.44 -3.03 17.99
CA GLY A 33 -7.41 -4.07 17.65
C GLY A 33 -8.05 -3.95 16.26
N MET A 34 -7.64 -2.96 15.47
CA MET A 34 -8.02 -2.88 14.05
C MET A 34 -7.20 -3.88 13.23
N ARG A 35 -7.65 -4.20 12.03
CA ARG A 35 -7.00 -5.13 11.11
C ARG A 35 -6.54 -4.41 9.85
N ALA A 36 -5.34 -3.85 9.91
CA ALA A 36 -4.64 -3.30 8.76
C ALA A 36 -3.97 -4.43 7.97
N VAL A 37 -4.42 -4.66 6.74
CA VAL A 37 -3.86 -5.64 5.80
C VAL A 37 -3.14 -4.93 4.66
N GLY A 38 -2.28 -5.66 3.94
CA GLY A 38 -1.49 -5.07 2.88
C GLY A 38 -0.01 -5.40 2.97
N LEU A 39 0.77 -4.63 2.22
CA LEU A 39 2.22 -4.75 2.20
C LEU A 39 2.92 -3.40 2.07
N VAL A 40 4.14 -3.35 2.61
CA VAL A 40 5.13 -2.30 2.37
C VAL A 40 6.40 -2.93 1.80
N GLN A 41 7.28 -2.11 1.23
CA GLN A 41 8.60 -2.50 0.76
C GLN A 41 9.66 -2.22 1.84
N LEU A 42 10.65 -3.10 1.95
CA LEU A 42 11.80 -2.95 2.84
C LEU A 42 13.10 -3.05 2.04
N GLY A 43 14.08 -2.26 2.47
CA GLY A 43 15.42 -2.24 1.90
C GLY A 43 15.59 -1.18 0.81
N ASP A 44 16.84 -1.02 0.39
CA ASP A 44 17.22 -0.08 -0.65
C ASP A 44 17.44 -0.83 -1.99
N PRO A 45 16.61 -0.57 -3.02
CA PRO A 45 16.81 -1.16 -4.34
C PRO A 45 18.08 -0.67 -5.04
N LEU A 46 18.70 0.42 -4.56
CA LEU A 46 19.95 0.99 -5.06
C LEU A 46 21.19 0.50 -4.29
N ALA A 47 21.01 -0.25 -3.20
CA ALA A 47 22.14 -0.85 -2.48
C ALA A 47 22.91 -1.85 -3.36
N ASP A 48 24.15 -2.15 -2.98
CA ASP A 48 24.96 -3.22 -3.61
C ASP A 48 25.38 -4.26 -2.56
N PRO A 49 24.77 -5.47 -2.56
CA PRO A 49 23.73 -5.92 -3.48
C PRO A 49 22.36 -5.28 -3.17
N PRO A 50 21.48 -5.14 -4.18
CA PRO A 50 20.13 -4.62 -4.02
C PRO A 50 19.31 -5.41 -3.00
N GLN A 51 18.66 -4.70 -2.08
CA GLN A 51 17.81 -5.29 -1.05
C GLN A 51 16.40 -4.77 -1.23
N LEU A 52 15.51 -5.60 -1.74
CA LEU A 52 14.09 -5.28 -1.84
C LEU A 52 13.25 -6.47 -1.38
N SER A 53 12.42 -6.25 -0.37
CA SER A 53 11.49 -7.26 0.16
C SER A 53 10.10 -6.65 0.35
N ALA A 54 9.05 -7.45 0.22
CA ALA A 54 7.71 -7.10 0.69
C ALA A 54 7.57 -7.54 2.15
N LEU A 55 7.08 -6.66 3.01
CA LEU A 55 6.61 -6.99 4.35
C LEU A 55 5.08 -7.00 4.33
N LEU A 56 4.49 -8.16 4.65
CA LEU A 56 3.05 -8.30 4.81
C LEU A 56 2.64 -7.78 6.19
N LEU A 57 1.79 -6.75 6.23
CA LEU A 57 1.46 -6.04 7.48
C LEU A 57 0.59 -6.84 8.44
N HIS A 58 -0.15 -7.83 7.91
CA HIS A 58 -1.11 -8.65 8.65
C HIS A 58 -0.51 -9.92 9.24
N SER A 59 0.64 -10.39 8.72
CA SER A 59 1.35 -11.59 9.20
C SER A 59 2.75 -11.28 9.71
N ASN A 60 3.27 -10.08 9.44
CA ASN A 60 4.66 -9.69 9.65
C ASN A 60 5.67 -10.59 8.89
N GLU A 61 5.20 -11.28 7.85
CA GLU A 61 6.03 -12.10 6.98
C GLU A 61 6.78 -11.23 5.97
N THR A 62 8.05 -11.54 5.73
CA THR A 62 8.90 -10.83 4.76
C THR A 62 9.24 -11.74 3.58
N MET A 63 8.96 -11.26 2.37
CA MET A 63 9.21 -11.97 1.10
C MET A 63 10.23 -11.21 0.27
N ARG A 64 11.33 -11.86 -0.13
CA ARG A 64 12.32 -11.25 -1.02
C ARG A 64 11.73 -11.05 -2.42
N LEU A 65 11.93 -9.86 -2.99
CA LEU A 65 11.41 -9.45 -4.30
C LEU A 65 12.51 -9.36 -5.38
N PHE A 66 13.62 -10.09 -5.23
CA PHE A 66 14.73 -10.10 -6.17
C PHE A 66 14.96 -11.50 -6.75
N GLN A 67 15.23 -11.56 -8.06
CA GLN A 67 15.64 -12.77 -8.77
C GLN A 67 17.16 -12.82 -9.03
N ASP A 68 17.89 -13.74 -8.41
CA ASP A 68 19.31 -13.99 -8.71
C ASP A 68 19.50 -14.48 -10.16
N LEU A 69 20.13 -13.63 -10.98
CA LEU A 69 20.42 -13.92 -12.39
C LEU A 69 21.73 -14.71 -12.57
N GLY A 70 22.35 -15.19 -11.49
CA GLY A 70 23.51 -16.09 -11.52
C GLY A 70 24.87 -15.38 -11.55
N ARG A 71 25.94 -16.19 -11.42
CA ARG A 71 27.34 -15.72 -11.35
C ARG A 71 27.71 -14.90 -12.59
N GLY A 72 27.92 -13.59 -12.40
CA GLY A 72 28.37 -12.65 -13.45
C GLY A 72 27.36 -11.55 -13.80
N SER A 73 26.13 -11.63 -13.29
CA SER A 73 25.11 -10.59 -13.50
C SER A 73 25.27 -9.47 -12.48
N THR A 74 25.56 -8.25 -12.93
CA THR A 74 25.68 -7.03 -12.08
C THR A 74 24.34 -6.35 -11.79
N GLY A 75 23.22 -7.02 -12.03
CA GLY A 75 21.89 -6.41 -11.91
C GLY A 75 20.92 -7.29 -11.16
N CYS A 76 20.45 -6.82 -10.01
CA CYS A 76 19.27 -7.38 -9.39
C CYS A 76 18.01 -6.85 -10.08
N LYS A 77 17.16 -7.75 -10.58
CA LYS A 77 15.86 -7.37 -11.13
C LYS A 77 14.74 -7.70 -10.14
N LEU A 78 13.75 -6.83 -10.08
CA LEU A 78 12.47 -7.11 -9.40
C LEU A 78 11.90 -8.43 -9.91
N ASP A 79 11.66 -9.36 -9.00
CA ASP A 79 10.96 -10.60 -9.27
C ASP A 79 9.45 -10.34 -9.24
N VAL A 80 8.87 -10.18 -10.43
CA VAL A 80 7.43 -9.94 -10.61
C VAL A 80 6.61 -11.12 -10.09
N GLY A 81 7.13 -12.36 -10.17
CA GLY A 81 6.46 -13.54 -9.65
C GLY A 81 6.32 -13.48 -8.13
N GLN A 82 7.39 -13.08 -7.44
CA GLN A 82 7.37 -12.88 -5.98
C GLN A 82 6.46 -11.73 -5.56
N LEU A 83 6.43 -10.64 -6.34
CA LEU A 83 5.50 -9.52 -6.08
C LEU A 83 4.04 -9.96 -6.21
N LEU A 84 3.71 -10.74 -7.25
CA LEU A 84 2.36 -11.27 -7.45
C LEU A 84 1.98 -12.31 -6.39
N ALA A 85 2.94 -13.13 -5.94
CA ALA A 85 2.73 -14.05 -4.83
C ALA A 85 2.40 -13.30 -3.53
N ALA A 86 3.15 -12.24 -3.20
CA ALA A 86 2.85 -11.35 -2.08
C ALA A 86 1.47 -10.71 -2.24
N GLY A 87 1.14 -10.24 -3.45
CA GLY A 87 -0.18 -9.71 -3.78
C GLY A 87 -1.30 -10.73 -3.53
N THR A 88 -1.10 -12.00 -3.89
CA THR A 88 -2.09 -13.07 -3.69
C THR A 88 -2.36 -13.30 -2.20
N LEU A 89 -1.32 -13.23 -1.36
CA LEU A 89 -1.47 -13.33 0.09
C LEU A 89 -2.24 -12.13 0.66
N VAL A 90 -1.97 -10.91 0.17
CA VAL A 90 -2.77 -9.73 0.53
C VAL A 90 -4.21 -9.86 0.06
N ALA A 91 -4.46 -10.33 -1.16
CA ALA A 91 -5.81 -10.53 -1.70
C ALA A 91 -6.62 -11.49 -0.81
N LYS A 92 -5.99 -12.59 -0.38
CA LYS A 92 -6.60 -13.51 0.58
C LYS A 92 -6.86 -12.84 1.93
N ALA A 93 -5.91 -12.05 2.44
CA ALA A 93 -6.08 -11.33 3.71
C ALA A 93 -7.24 -10.32 3.66
N ILE A 94 -7.47 -9.68 2.51
CA ILE A 94 -8.63 -8.82 2.24
C ILE A 94 -9.92 -9.66 2.30
N ASP A 95 -9.95 -10.83 1.66
CA ASP A 95 -11.13 -11.72 1.68
C ASP A 95 -11.48 -12.25 3.07
N ASP A 96 -10.46 -12.47 3.90
CA ASP A 96 -10.62 -12.89 5.29
C ASP A 96 -11.08 -11.72 6.20
N GLY A 97 -11.24 -10.51 5.65
CA GLY A 97 -11.70 -9.29 6.32
C GLY A 97 -10.55 -8.33 6.65
N ALA A 98 -10.79 -7.02 6.51
CA ALA A 98 -9.85 -5.97 6.91
C ALA A 98 -10.58 -4.65 7.17
N ASP A 99 -10.02 -3.82 8.04
CA ASP A 99 -10.52 -2.45 8.29
C ASP A 99 -9.82 -1.43 7.39
N LEU A 100 -8.61 -1.75 6.94
CA LEU A 100 -7.79 -0.91 6.07
C LEU A 100 -6.89 -1.77 5.20
N VAL A 101 -6.77 -1.41 3.92
CA VAL A 101 -5.77 -1.96 3.00
C VAL A 101 -4.66 -0.95 2.74
N ILE A 102 -3.41 -1.39 2.88
CA ILE A 102 -2.21 -0.60 2.60
C ILE A 102 -1.45 -1.22 1.42
N ILE A 103 -1.20 -0.43 0.37
CA ILE A 103 -0.50 -0.90 -0.82
C ILE A 103 0.75 -0.02 -1.04
N ASN A 104 1.90 -0.65 -1.25
CA ASN A 104 3.13 0.05 -1.64
C ASN A 104 3.84 -0.69 -2.80
N ARG A 105 4.13 -0.09 -3.95
CA ARG A 105 4.02 1.32 -4.40
C ARG A 105 3.35 1.44 -5.76
N PHE A 106 2.70 2.56 -6.05
CA PHE A 106 2.28 2.85 -7.42
C PHE A 106 3.51 3.14 -8.29
N GLY A 107 3.90 2.17 -9.10
CA GLY A 107 5.09 2.24 -9.92
C GLY A 107 4.84 1.81 -11.35
N ARG A 108 5.92 1.43 -12.01
CA ARG A 108 5.89 1.03 -13.42
C ARG A 108 5.00 -0.21 -13.64
N GLN A 109 5.02 -1.17 -12.70
CA GLN A 109 4.21 -2.39 -12.83
C GLN A 109 2.72 -2.06 -12.79
N GLU A 110 2.31 -1.15 -11.91
CA GLU A 110 0.93 -0.70 -11.74
C GLU A 110 0.44 0.07 -12.98
N ILE A 111 1.28 0.94 -13.54
CA ILE A 111 1.01 1.65 -14.80
C ILE A 111 0.86 0.66 -15.96
N GLU A 112 1.65 -0.40 -15.98
CA GLU A 112 1.59 -1.46 -17.00
C GLU A 112 0.48 -2.50 -16.72
N GLY A 113 -0.32 -2.34 -15.65
CA GLY A 113 -1.40 -3.27 -15.27
C GLY A 113 -0.93 -4.63 -14.75
N LYS A 114 0.35 -4.76 -14.40
CA LYS A 114 1.01 -6.00 -13.94
C LYS A 114 1.39 -5.97 -12.46
N GLY A 115 1.04 -4.88 -11.79
CA GLY A 115 1.35 -4.63 -10.40
C GLY A 115 0.23 -5.02 -9.45
N LEU A 116 0.18 -4.33 -8.32
CA LEU A 116 -0.76 -4.60 -7.23
C LEU A 116 -2.09 -3.83 -7.36
N SER A 117 -2.32 -3.15 -8.48
CA SER A 117 -3.52 -2.32 -8.72
C SER A 117 -4.84 -3.07 -8.54
N TYR A 118 -4.89 -4.37 -8.86
CA TYR A 118 -6.09 -5.19 -8.67
C TYR A 118 -6.51 -5.33 -7.19
N LEU A 119 -5.58 -5.13 -6.24
CA LEU A 119 -5.91 -5.11 -4.81
C LEU A 119 -6.73 -3.88 -4.44
N ILE A 120 -6.56 -2.75 -5.16
CA ILE A 120 -7.39 -1.56 -4.97
C ILE A 120 -8.82 -1.89 -5.36
N GLU A 121 -9.04 -2.47 -6.55
CA GLU A 121 -10.37 -2.88 -7.01
C GLU A 121 -11.02 -3.88 -6.05
N ARG A 122 -10.25 -4.85 -5.55
CA ARG A 122 -10.72 -5.84 -4.58
C ARG A 122 -11.15 -5.21 -3.27
N ALA A 123 -10.35 -4.29 -2.72
CA ALA A 123 -10.66 -3.58 -1.49
C ALA A 123 -11.91 -2.70 -1.64
N LEU A 124 -12.03 -1.97 -2.76
CA LEU A 124 -13.21 -1.16 -3.07
C LEU A 124 -14.47 -2.01 -3.19
N SER A 125 -14.38 -3.18 -3.83
CA SER A 125 -15.50 -4.13 -3.95
C SER A 125 -15.95 -4.68 -2.60
N ALA A 126 -15.02 -4.77 -1.64
CA ALA A 126 -15.29 -5.15 -0.27
C ALA A 126 -15.63 -3.95 0.63
N GLU A 127 -15.75 -2.74 0.05
CA GLU A 127 -16.04 -1.50 0.77
C GLU A 127 -14.95 -1.08 1.79
N ILE A 128 -13.74 -1.62 1.65
CA ILE A 128 -12.62 -1.40 2.58
C ILE A 128 -11.79 -0.18 2.12
N PRO A 129 -11.47 0.76 3.03
CA PRO A 129 -10.58 1.87 2.75
C PRO A 129 -9.18 1.42 2.29
N VAL A 130 -8.58 2.19 1.39
CA VAL A 130 -7.26 1.92 0.82
C VAL A 130 -6.36 3.13 0.98
N VAL A 131 -5.13 2.92 1.45
CA VAL A 131 -4.05 3.90 1.29
C VAL A 131 -2.95 3.31 0.42
N ILE A 132 -2.47 4.11 -0.53
CA ILE A 132 -1.37 3.76 -1.43
C ILE A 132 -0.29 4.83 -1.45
N ALA A 133 0.97 4.43 -1.40
CA ALA A 133 2.08 5.36 -1.60
C ALA A 133 2.29 5.65 -3.09
N VAL A 134 2.34 6.94 -3.43
CA VAL A 134 2.50 7.44 -4.80
C VAL A 134 3.67 8.43 -4.83
N PRO A 135 4.76 8.14 -5.56
CA PRO A 135 5.82 9.12 -5.72
C PRO A 135 5.28 10.35 -6.46
N ASP A 136 5.69 11.54 -6.04
CA ASP A 136 5.31 12.83 -6.64
C ASP A 136 5.48 12.86 -8.17
N ALA A 137 6.58 12.29 -8.66
CA ALA A 137 6.90 12.15 -10.08
C ALA A 137 5.89 11.29 -10.87
N ARG A 138 5.06 10.49 -10.18
CA ARG A 138 4.01 9.64 -10.75
C ARG A 138 2.60 10.13 -10.43
N LEU A 139 2.45 11.28 -9.78
CA LEU A 139 1.15 11.82 -9.38
C LEU A 139 0.20 11.99 -10.58
N ALA A 140 0.69 12.46 -11.73
CA ALA A 140 -0.13 12.62 -12.93
C ALA A 140 -0.69 11.30 -13.44
N ALA A 141 0.15 10.25 -13.49
CA ALA A 141 -0.26 8.91 -13.88
C ALA A 141 -1.26 8.31 -12.87
N TRP A 142 -1.03 8.54 -11.58
CA TRP A 142 -1.98 8.14 -10.53
C TRP A 142 -3.35 8.82 -10.67
N LYS A 143 -3.39 10.12 -10.96
CA LYS A 143 -4.66 10.85 -11.16
C LYS A 143 -5.47 10.30 -12.33
N MET A 144 -4.80 9.93 -13.42
CA MET A 144 -5.44 9.26 -14.56
C MET A 144 -5.94 7.86 -14.19
N PHE A 145 -5.16 7.10 -13.42
CA PHE A 145 -5.53 5.75 -12.99
C PHE A 145 -6.72 5.74 -12.02
N SER A 146 -6.73 6.66 -11.05
CA SER A 146 -7.75 6.73 -10.00
C SER A 146 -9.01 7.50 -10.40
N ASP A 147 -9.05 8.07 -11.61
CA ASP A 147 -10.13 8.94 -12.11
C ASP A 147 -10.53 10.05 -11.10
N GLY A 148 -9.56 10.53 -10.32
CA GLY A 148 -9.78 11.53 -9.28
C GLY A 148 -10.52 11.05 -8.02
N MET A 149 -10.77 9.75 -7.87
CA MET A 149 -11.47 9.16 -6.71
C MET A 149 -10.62 9.13 -5.42
N ALA A 150 -9.33 9.43 -5.52
CA ALA A 150 -8.41 9.39 -4.39
C ALA A 150 -8.14 10.79 -3.80
N VAL A 151 -8.24 10.91 -2.48
CA VAL A 151 -7.72 12.08 -1.76
C VAL A 151 -6.20 12.03 -1.75
N GLN A 152 -5.55 13.18 -1.94
CA GLN A 152 -4.10 13.30 -1.84
C GLN A 152 -3.73 13.69 -0.41
N LEU A 153 -2.85 12.90 0.21
CA LEU A 153 -2.29 13.15 1.53
C LEU A 153 -0.81 13.48 1.37
N THR A 154 -0.32 14.40 2.19
CA THR A 154 1.11 14.58 2.38
C THR A 154 1.69 13.36 3.08
N CYS A 155 2.95 12.99 2.76
CA CYS A 155 3.64 11.86 3.39
C CYS A 155 4.09 12.20 4.82
N ASP A 156 3.12 12.40 5.70
CA ASP A 156 3.31 12.60 7.13
C ASP A 156 2.19 11.97 7.95
N ARG A 157 2.49 11.78 9.23
CA ARG A 157 1.60 11.09 10.16
C ARG A 157 0.28 11.86 10.42
N PRO A 158 0.28 13.18 10.69
CA PRO A 158 -0.95 13.95 10.86
C PRO A 158 -1.96 13.82 9.71
N ALA A 159 -1.51 13.89 8.45
CA ALA A 159 -2.39 13.77 7.30
C ALA A 159 -3.04 12.37 7.22
N LEU A 160 -2.25 11.32 7.47
CA LEU A 160 -2.71 9.94 7.46
C LEU A 160 -3.72 9.64 8.58
N ASP A 161 -3.42 10.09 9.80
CA ASP A 161 -4.30 9.92 10.97
C ASP A 161 -5.62 10.70 10.79
N GLY A 162 -5.56 11.91 10.23
CA GLY A 162 -6.74 12.74 9.98
C GLY A 162 -7.67 12.13 8.92
N TRP A 163 -7.10 11.58 7.85
CA TRP A 163 -7.89 10.84 6.86
C TRP A 163 -8.54 9.60 7.48
N TRP A 164 -7.76 8.78 8.18
CA TRP A 164 -8.27 7.54 8.79
C TRP A 164 -9.39 7.81 9.79
N SER A 165 -9.24 8.83 10.64
CA SER A 165 -10.27 9.21 11.62
C SER A 165 -11.59 9.59 10.94
N THR A 166 -11.52 10.22 9.77
CA THR A 166 -12.72 10.60 8.99
C THR A 166 -13.39 9.36 8.41
N VAL A 167 -12.62 8.45 7.82
CA VAL A 167 -13.15 7.25 7.16
C VAL A 167 -13.66 6.21 8.17
N ALA A 168 -12.95 6.02 9.28
CA ALA A 168 -13.37 5.10 10.34
C ALA A 168 -14.68 5.56 11.02
N ALA A 169 -14.90 6.87 11.15
CA ALA A 169 -16.15 7.40 11.67
C ALA A 169 -17.35 7.20 10.73
N ASP A 170 -17.10 7.09 9.42
CA ASP A 170 -18.14 6.80 8.41
C ASP A 170 -18.48 5.31 8.34
N ALA A 171 -17.53 4.44 8.70
CA ALA A 171 -17.69 2.98 8.72
C ALA A 171 -18.46 2.46 9.93
N GLU A 172 -18.51 3.19 11.04
CA GLU A 172 -19.40 2.89 12.17
C GLU A 172 -20.82 3.36 11.82
N PRO A 173 -21.77 2.46 11.50
CA PRO A 173 -23.15 2.89 11.35
C PRO A 173 -23.60 3.49 12.68
N ALA A 174 -24.28 4.63 12.62
CA ALA A 174 -24.91 5.30 13.76
C ALA A 174 -25.89 4.34 14.46
N LEU A 175 -25.39 3.46 15.33
CA LEU A 175 -26.17 2.65 16.24
C LEU A 175 -26.10 3.31 17.61
N SER A 176 -26.83 4.40 17.75
CA SER A 176 -27.20 4.98 19.04
C SER A 176 -28.51 5.73 18.88
N ALA A 177 -29.60 4.98 19.01
CA ALA A 177 -30.93 5.47 19.38
C ALA A 177 -31.45 4.59 20.52
#